data_AF-J8QEW6-F1
#
_entry.id   AF-J8QEW6-F1
#
_cell.length_a   1.000
_cell.length_b   1.000
_cell.length_c   1.000
_cell.angle_alpha   90.00
_cell.angle_beta   90.00
_cell.angle_gamma   90.00
#
_symmetry.space_group_name_H-M   'P 1'
#
loop_
_entity.id
_entity.type
_entity.pdbx_description
1 polymer ?
#
loop_
_entity_poly.entity_id
_entity_poly.type
_entity_poly.pdbx_seq_one_letter_code
_entity_poly.pdbx_strand_id
1 'polypeptide(L)'
;MTSAAAEVVIGSVAHALQSEADHDQPIISGELPIGGHRFEGLLPPVVSAPSFTIRCRASRLIPLDDYVKAKVMTEAQASVLRSAIANRLNIVISGGTGSGKTTLANAVIAEIVATAPEDRMVILEDTAEIQCAAENAVSLHTSDSVDMARLLKSTMRLRPDRIIVGEVRD
;
A
#
# COMPACT_ATOMS: atom_id res chain seq x y z
N MET A 1 9.59 -22.65 -14.08
CA MET A 1 8.18 -22.86 -14.46
C MET A 1 8.13 -22.94 -15.98
N THR A 2 7.31 -23.81 -16.57
CA THR A 2 7.15 -23.87 -18.03
C THR A 2 6.26 -22.74 -18.53
N SER A 3 6.36 -22.37 -19.80
CA SER A 3 5.50 -21.36 -20.44
C SER A 3 4.01 -21.65 -20.23
N ALA A 4 3.59 -22.90 -20.46
CA ALA A 4 2.22 -23.34 -20.28
C ALA A 4 1.75 -23.23 -18.82
N ALA A 5 2.63 -23.52 -17.85
CA ALA A 5 2.27 -23.38 -16.43
C ALA A 5 2.10 -21.91 -16.03
N ALA A 6 2.94 -20.99 -16.54
CA ALA A 6 2.79 -19.56 -16.28
C ALA A 6 1.50 -19.01 -16.90
N GLU A 7 1.15 -19.43 -18.12
CA GLU A 7 -0.08 -19.07 -18.80
C GLU A 7 -1.33 -19.55 -18.03
N VAL A 8 -1.32 -20.78 -17.52
CA VAL A 8 -2.40 -21.30 -16.67
C VAL A 8 -2.56 -20.48 -15.39
N VAL A 9 -1.47 -20.07 -14.75
CA VAL A 9 -1.52 -19.21 -13.56
C VAL A 9 -2.13 -17.85 -13.91
N ILE A 10 -1.65 -17.21 -14.98
CA ILE A 10 -2.17 -15.92 -15.43
C ILE A 10 -3.67 -16.02 -15.75
N GLY A 11 -4.10 -17.03 -16.51
CA GLY A 11 -5.50 -17.24 -16.84
C GLY A 11 -6.38 -17.51 -15.61
N SER A 12 -5.85 -18.25 -14.63
CA SER A 12 -6.57 -18.49 -13.36
C SER A 12 -6.76 -17.21 -12.56
N VAL A 13 -5.75 -16.34 -12.52
CA VAL A 13 -5.84 -15.04 -11.85
C VAL A 13 -6.77 -14.09 -12.61
N ALA A 14 -6.70 -14.05 -13.94
CA ALA A 14 -7.62 -13.27 -14.77
C ALA A 14 -9.07 -13.63 -14.49
N HIS A 15 -9.39 -14.94 -14.49
CA HIS A 15 -10.71 -15.42 -14.14
C HIS A 15 -11.16 -14.98 -12.74
N ALA A 16 -10.28 -15.08 -11.75
CA ALA A 16 -10.57 -14.66 -10.38
C ALA A 16 -10.80 -13.14 -10.25
N LEU A 17 -10.16 -12.35 -11.12
CA LEU A 17 -10.33 -10.89 -11.25
C LEU A 17 -11.50 -10.49 -12.15
N GLN A 18 -12.26 -11.46 -12.69
CA GLN A 18 -13.31 -11.23 -13.70
C GLN A 18 -12.80 -10.50 -14.94
N SER A 19 -11.56 -10.81 -15.35
CA SER A 19 -10.89 -10.30 -16.55
C SER A 19 -10.60 -11.44 -17.53
N GLU A 20 -10.34 -11.11 -18.78
CA GLU A 20 -9.99 -12.05 -19.85
C GLU A 20 -8.51 -11.92 -20.18
N ALA A 21 -7.81 -13.05 -20.27
CA ALA A 21 -6.40 -13.13 -20.63
C ALA A 21 -6.24 -13.86 -21.97
N ASP A 22 -6.02 -13.09 -23.02
CA ASP A 22 -5.83 -13.59 -24.37
C ASP A 22 -4.85 -12.70 -25.15
N HIS A 23 -4.77 -12.91 -26.47
CA HIS A 23 -3.86 -12.16 -27.34
C HIS A 23 -4.30 -10.70 -27.56
N ASP A 24 -5.58 -10.38 -27.40
CA ASP A 24 -6.15 -9.03 -27.53
C ASP A 24 -6.07 -8.27 -26.20
N GLN A 25 -6.10 -8.99 -25.07
CA GLN A 25 -5.92 -8.47 -23.70
C GLN A 25 -4.74 -9.19 -22.98
N PRO A 26 -3.49 -8.95 -23.41
CA PRO A 26 -2.32 -9.70 -22.92
C PRO A 26 -1.78 -9.25 -21.56
N ILE A 27 -2.36 -8.22 -20.94
CA ILE A 27 -1.91 -7.65 -19.66
C ILE A 27 -2.99 -7.81 -18.62
N ILE A 28 -2.67 -8.53 -17.54
CA ILE A 28 -3.57 -8.79 -16.43
C ILE A 28 -2.99 -8.15 -15.17
N SER A 29 -3.56 -7.02 -14.80
CA SER A 29 -3.17 -6.26 -13.61
C SER A 29 -4.30 -6.31 -12.58
N GLY A 30 -3.96 -6.55 -11.31
CA GLY A 30 -4.96 -6.52 -10.24
C GLY A 30 -4.44 -7.00 -8.90
N GLU A 31 -5.35 -7.28 -7.97
CA GLU A 31 -5.04 -7.77 -6.63
C GLU A 31 -5.53 -9.21 -6.45
N LEU A 32 -4.63 -10.10 -6.04
CA LEU A 32 -5.00 -11.47 -5.73
C LEU A 32 -6.08 -11.49 -4.65
N PRO A 33 -7.18 -12.25 -4.83
CA PRO A 33 -8.23 -12.38 -3.83
C PRO A 33 -7.71 -12.89 -2.48
N ILE A 34 -6.62 -13.65 -2.52
CA ILE A 34 -5.91 -14.12 -1.34
C ILE A 34 -4.83 -13.12 -0.93
N GLY A 35 -5.00 -12.50 0.25
CA GLY A 35 -3.99 -11.63 0.84
C GLY A 35 -3.81 -10.26 0.15
N GLY A 36 -4.61 -9.93 -0.87
CA GLY A 36 -4.59 -8.63 -1.55
C GLY A 36 -3.25 -8.32 -2.23
N HIS A 37 -2.46 -9.33 -2.55
CA HIS A 37 -1.15 -9.12 -3.18
C HIS A 37 -1.32 -8.63 -4.60
N ARG A 38 -0.53 -7.64 -5.02
CA ARG A 38 -0.60 -7.14 -6.40
C ARG A 38 -0.06 -8.19 -7.35
N PHE A 39 -0.79 -8.44 -8.42
CA PHE A 39 -0.44 -9.33 -9.51
C PHE A 39 -0.31 -8.53 -10.80
N GLU A 40 0.72 -8.84 -11.56
CA GLU A 40 0.93 -8.33 -12.91
C GLU A 40 1.30 -9.53 -13.79
N GLY A 41 0.42 -9.92 -14.70
CA GLY A 41 0.61 -11.01 -15.66
C GLY A 41 0.72 -10.47 -17.08
N LEU A 42 1.64 -11.03 -17.87
CA LEU A 42 1.93 -10.62 -19.23
C LEU A 42 1.96 -11.86 -20.14
N LEU A 43 1.23 -11.78 -21.26
CA LEU A 43 1.18 -12.79 -22.31
C LEU A 43 1.79 -12.26 -23.63
N PRO A 44 2.19 -13.14 -24.56
CA PRO A 44 2.47 -12.73 -25.93
C PRO A 44 1.28 -11.98 -26.55
N PRO A 45 1.53 -10.94 -27.39
CA PRO A 45 2.82 -10.57 -27.96
C PRO A 45 3.63 -9.55 -27.13
N VAL A 46 3.12 -9.08 -25.99
CA VAL A 46 3.80 -8.04 -25.17
C VAL A 46 5.10 -8.56 -24.56
N VAL A 47 5.18 -9.87 -24.31
CA VAL A 47 6.37 -10.58 -23.84
C VAL A 47 6.65 -11.81 -24.71
N SER A 48 7.91 -12.22 -24.83
CA SER A 48 8.31 -13.38 -25.64
C SER A 48 7.82 -14.73 -25.09
N ALA A 49 7.55 -14.79 -23.79
CA ALA A 49 6.94 -15.92 -23.11
C ALA A 49 6.08 -15.40 -21.93
N PRO A 50 4.98 -16.10 -21.58
CA PRO A 50 4.16 -15.79 -20.41
C PRO A 50 5.00 -15.56 -19.15
N SER A 51 4.79 -14.41 -18.51
CA SER A 51 5.53 -13.99 -17.33
C SER A 51 4.60 -13.27 -16.36
N PHE A 52 4.82 -13.41 -15.06
CA PHE A 52 4.06 -12.67 -14.07
C PHE A 52 4.91 -12.30 -12.87
N THR A 53 4.48 -11.29 -12.12
CA THR A 53 5.06 -10.85 -10.86
C THR A 53 3.97 -10.73 -9.80
N ILE A 54 4.26 -11.20 -8.59
CA ILE A 54 3.43 -10.97 -7.41
C ILE A 54 4.20 -10.06 -6.46
N ARG A 55 3.68 -8.86 -6.21
CA ARG A 55 4.17 -7.99 -5.15
C ARG A 55 3.36 -8.27 -3.89
N CYS A 56 3.95 -9.04 -2.99
CA CYS A 56 3.31 -9.37 -1.73
C CYS A 56 3.13 -8.10 -0.89
N ARG A 57 1.91 -7.88 -0.41
CA ARG A 57 1.65 -6.91 0.66
C ARG A 57 2.41 -7.36 1.90
N ALA A 58 2.98 -6.40 2.63
CA ALA A 58 3.61 -6.70 3.92
C ALA A 58 2.57 -7.36 4.83
N SER A 59 2.81 -8.60 5.26
CA SER A 59 1.82 -9.37 6.02
C SER A 59 1.83 -9.06 7.52
N ARG A 60 2.80 -8.29 8.00
CA ARG A 60 3.01 -8.05 9.43
C ARG A 60 3.28 -6.57 9.70
N LEU A 61 2.43 -5.99 10.55
CA LEU A 61 2.69 -4.72 11.22
C LEU A 61 3.88 -4.88 12.16
N ILE A 62 4.86 -3.98 12.05
CA ILE A 62 6.04 -3.92 12.93
C ILE A 62 5.88 -2.69 13.84
N PRO A 63 5.60 -2.87 15.14
CA PRO A 63 5.49 -1.74 16.08
C PRO A 63 6.82 -0.99 16.23
N LEU A 64 6.77 0.30 16.60
CA LEU A 64 7.98 1.10 16.82
C LEU A 64 8.94 0.47 17.85
N ASP A 65 8.41 -0.16 18.90
CA ASP A 65 9.24 -0.86 19.90
C ASP A 65 10.08 -1.98 19.29
N ASP A 66 9.58 -2.66 18.25
CA ASP A 66 10.32 -3.73 17.58
C ASP A 66 11.44 -3.17 16.70
N TYR A 67 11.30 -1.96 16.16
CA TYR A 67 12.42 -1.26 15.52
C TYR A 67 13.55 -0.93 16.51
N VAL A 68 13.20 -0.54 17.74
CA VAL A 68 14.18 -0.30 18.81
C VAL A 68 14.85 -1.59 19.23
N LYS A 69 14.09 -2.66 19.49
CA LYS A 69 14.63 -3.99 19.83
C LYS A 69 15.56 -4.52 18.75
N ALA A 70 15.19 -4.35 17.48
CA ALA A 70 16.00 -4.73 16.33
C ALA A 70 17.18 -3.78 16.07
N LYS A 71 17.35 -2.71 16.85
CA LYS A 71 18.38 -1.68 16.71
C LYS A 71 18.37 -0.97 15.35
N VAL A 72 17.21 -0.94 14.68
CA VAL A 72 17.00 -0.18 13.44
C VAL A 72 16.85 1.31 13.75
N MET A 73 16.29 1.65 14.90
CA MET A 73 16.27 3.01 15.45
C MET A 73 16.63 2.97 16.94
N THR A 74 17.07 4.12 17.46
CA THR A 74 17.32 4.30 18.89
C THR A 74 16.03 4.64 19.64
N GLU A 75 16.00 4.39 20.95
CA GLU A 75 14.88 4.79 21.83
C GLU A 75 14.59 6.30 21.74
N ALA A 76 15.65 7.11 21.66
CA ALA A 76 15.51 8.56 21.52
C ALA A 76 14.79 8.94 20.20
N GLN A 77 15.09 8.27 19.09
CA GLN A 77 14.41 8.49 17.81
C GLN A 77 12.95 8.06 17.86
N ALA A 78 12.65 6.91 18.48
CA ALA A 78 11.28 6.45 18.68
C ALA A 78 10.47 7.44 19.54
N SER A 79 11.08 7.97 20.61
CA SER A 79 10.47 8.99 21.47
C SER A 79 10.17 10.30 20.72
N VAL A 80 11.06 10.73 19.82
CA VAL A 80 10.82 11.89 18.94
C VAL A 80 9.61 11.63 18.04
N LEU A 81 9.49 10.44 17.44
CA LEU A 81 8.33 10.09 16.60
C LEU A 81 7.03 10.09 17.41
N ARG A 82 7.02 9.46 18.58
CA ARG A 82 5.86 9.45 19.50
C ARG A 82 5.44 10.87 19.89
N SER A 83 6.42 11.72 20.22
CA SER A 83 6.17 13.12 20.55
C SER A 83 5.60 13.88 19.35
N ALA A 84 6.11 13.66 18.14
CA ALA A 84 5.58 14.28 16.93
C ALA A 84 4.13 13.84 16.64
N ILE A 85 3.81 12.56 16.86
CA ILE A 85 2.46 12.00 16.71
C ILE A 85 1.48 12.64 17.70
N ALA A 86 1.86 12.70 18.98
CA ALA A 86 1.05 13.29 20.05
C ALA A 86 0.78 14.79 19.82
N ASN A 87 1.78 15.52 19.30
CA ASN A 87 1.65 16.93 18.96
C ASN A 87 1.04 17.18 17.56
N ARG A 88 0.55 16.13 16.87
CA ARG A 88 -0.06 16.20 15.54
C ARG A 88 0.83 16.90 14.50
N LEU A 89 2.15 16.69 14.58
CA LEU A 89 3.08 17.23 13.59
C LEU A 89 2.98 16.46 12.27
N ASN A 90 3.30 17.15 11.17
CA ASN A 90 3.43 16.52 9.86
C ASN A 90 4.69 15.66 9.82
N ILE A 91 4.55 14.40 9.40
CA ILE A 91 5.66 13.43 9.32
C ILE A 91 5.82 13.01 7.86
N VAL A 92 7.03 13.15 7.34
CA VAL A 92 7.41 12.68 6.00
C VAL A 92 8.47 11.59 6.15
N ILE A 93 8.19 10.42 5.58
CA ILE A 93 9.11 9.29 5.58
C ILE A 93 9.74 9.19 4.20
N SER A 94 11.07 9.32 4.13
CA SER A 94 11.83 9.34 2.88
C SER A 94 12.89 8.24 2.86
N GLY A 95 13.35 7.88 1.66
CA GLY A 95 14.31 6.79 1.45
C GLY A 95 14.17 6.13 0.07
N GLY A 96 15.17 5.32 -0.28
CA GLY A 96 15.20 4.58 -1.56
C GLY A 96 14.05 3.57 -1.70
N THR A 97 13.86 3.08 -2.92
CA THR A 97 12.94 1.96 -3.17
C THR A 97 13.37 0.73 -2.36
N GLY A 98 12.43 0.07 -1.69
CA GLY A 98 12.72 -1.09 -0.84
C GLY A 98 13.34 -0.79 0.52
N SER A 99 13.54 0.48 0.92
CA SER A 99 14.13 0.83 2.22
C SER A 99 13.19 0.70 3.43
N GLY A 100 11.96 0.19 3.24
CA GLY A 100 10.97 0.01 4.31
C GLY A 100 10.17 1.27 4.68
N LYS A 101 10.04 2.26 3.78
CA LYS A 101 9.26 3.49 4.03
C LYS A 101 7.82 3.20 4.45
N THR A 102 7.09 2.45 3.64
CA THR A 102 5.69 2.10 3.91
C THR A 102 5.56 1.26 5.19
N THR A 103 6.55 0.41 5.47
CA THR A 103 6.61 -0.35 6.72
C THR A 103 6.70 0.56 7.95
N LEU A 104 7.57 1.57 7.91
CA LEU A 104 7.67 2.56 8.99
C LEU A 104 6.41 3.44 9.07
N ALA A 105 5.82 3.79 7.92
CA ALA A 105 4.56 4.53 7.88
C ALA A 105 3.44 3.76 8.59
N ASN A 106 3.32 2.45 8.35
CA ASN A 106 2.37 1.59 9.05
C ASN A 106 2.62 1.54 10.57
N ALA A 107 3.88 1.54 11.01
CA ALA A 107 4.21 1.62 12.44
C ALA A 107 3.75 2.95 13.07
N VAL A 108 3.97 4.07 12.38
CA VAL A 108 3.51 5.41 12.80
C VAL A 108 1.99 5.48 12.84
N ILE A 109 1.30 4.92 11.84
CA ILE A 109 -0.16 4.87 11.79
C ILE A 109 -0.70 4.04 12.94
N ALA A 110 -0.12 2.88 13.23
CA ALA A 110 -0.54 2.07 14.37
C ALA A 110 -0.38 2.81 15.71
N GLU A 111 0.70 3.58 15.89
CA GLU A 111 0.90 4.42 17.08
C GLU A 111 -0.14 5.55 17.16
N ILE A 112 -0.52 6.17 16.02
CA ILE A 112 -1.63 7.14 15.96
C ILE A 112 -2.94 6.48 16.41
N VAL A 113 -3.29 5.33 15.85
CA VAL A 113 -4.53 4.61 16.19
C VAL A 113 -4.57 4.22 17.67
N ALA A 114 -3.44 3.82 18.24
CA ALA A 114 -3.34 3.46 19.65
C ALA A 114 -3.50 4.68 20.59
N THR A 115 -3.06 5.86 20.17
CA THR A 115 -3.01 7.07 21.02
C THR A 115 -4.18 8.03 20.80
N ALA A 116 -4.85 7.97 19.65
CA ALA A 116 -6.00 8.79 19.28
C ALA A 116 -7.02 7.95 18.48
N PRO A 117 -7.67 6.95 19.11
CA PRO A 117 -8.57 6.02 18.43
C PRO A 117 -9.80 6.69 17.79
N GLU A 118 -10.19 7.86 18.27
CA GLU A 118 -11.29 8.67 17.74
C GLU A 118 -10.96 9.48 16.48
N ASP A 119 -9.67 9.66 16.16
CA ASP A 119 -9.23 10.44 15.00
C ASP A 119 -9.79 9.82 13.70
N ARG A 120 -10.37 10.65 12.84
CA ARG A 120 -10.78 10.25 11.49
C ARG A 120 -9.57 10.18 10.57
N MET A 121 -9.25 8.98 10.11
CA MET A 121 -8.13 8.69 9.22
C MET A 121 -8.63 8.70 7.76
N VAL A 122 -8.03 9.52 6.89
CA VAL A 122 -8.25 9.43 5.44
C VAL A 122 -6.94 9.06 4.76
N ILE A 123 -6.95 7.93 4.06
CA ILE A 123 -5.78 7.31 3.45
C ILE A 123 -5.90 7.43 1.93
N LEU A 124 -4.85 7.90 1.27
CA LEU A 124 -4.80 8.09 -0.17
C LEU A 124 -3.64 7.28 -0.74
N GLU A 125 -3.91 6.35 -1.65
CA GLU A 125 -2.90 5.44 -2.17
C GLU A 125 -3.12 5.08 -3.65
N ASP A 126 -2.02 4.95 -4.40
CA ASP A 126 -2.07 4.37 -5.74
C ASP A 126 -2.24 2.85 -5.69
N THR A 127 -1.48 2.20 -4.81
CA THR A 127 -1.61 0.78 -4.51
C THR A 127 -1.82 0.64 -3.02
N ALA A 128 -2.85 -0.09 -2.58
CA ALA A 128 -3.10 -0.30 -1.17
C ALA A 128 -1.94 -1.08 -0.52
N GLU A 129 -1.16 -0.41 0.31
CA GLU A 129 -0.07 -0.95 1.12
C GLU A 129 -0.19 -0.55 2.60
N ILE A 130 -0.88 0.54 2.88
CA ILE A 130 -1.13 1.05 4.22
C ILE A 130 -2.09 0.11 4.95
N GLN A 131 -1.72 -0.23 6.18
CA GLN A 131 -2.52 -1.01 7.11
C GLN A 131 -2.99 -0.09 8.22
N CYS A 132 -4.29 0.17 8.25
CA CYS A 132 -4.91 1.00 9.28
C CYS A 132 -6.02 0.20 9.97
N ALA A 133 -5.92 0.09 11.29
CA ALA A 133 -6.91 -0.57 12.14
C ALA A 133 -7.86 0.41 12.83
N ALA A 134 -7.84 1.69 12.47
CA ALA A 134 -8.75 2.69 13.04
C ALA A 134 -10.21 2.37 12.70
N GLU A 135 -11.12 2.52 13.65
CA GLU A 135 -12.55 2.34 13.41
C GLU A 135 -13.10 3.38 12.42
N ASN A 136 -12.57 4.62 12.49
CA ASN A 136 -12.99 5.75 11.65
C ASN A 136 -12.00 6.01 10.51
N ALA A 137 -11.78 5.00 9.65
CA ALA A 137 -10.90 5.09 8.48
C ALA A 137 -11.67 5.13 7.16
N VAL A 138 -11.18 5.93 6.20
CA VAL A 138 -11.61 5.91 4.80
C VAL A 138 -10.39 5.80 3.90
N SER A 139 -10.33 4.73 3.11
CA SER A 139 -9.29 4.53 2.08
C SER A 139 -9.79 5.00 0.73
N LEU A 140 -8.98 5.82 0.07
CA LEU A 140 -9.18 6.37 -1.26
C LEU A 140 -8.07 5.84 -2.16
N HIS A 141 -8.46 5.31 -3.32
CA HIS A 141 -7.53 4.75 -4.30
C HIS A 141 -7.56 5.53 -5.60
N THR A 142 -6.40 5.74 -6.21
CA THR A 142 -6.37 6.30 -7.55
C THR A 142 -6.95 5.31 -8.55
N SER A 143 -7.42 5.83 -9.67
CA SER A 143 -7.82 5.05 -10.83
C SER A 143 -7.38 5.77 -12.09
N ASP A 144 -7.54 5.15 -13.25
CA ASP A 144 -7.22 5.76 -14.55
C ASP A 144 -7.92 7.11 -14.77
N SER A 145 -9.02 7.38 -14.06
CA SER A 145 -9.80 8.62 -14.17
C SER A 145 -9.64 9.59 -12.98
N VAL A 146 -8.95 9.17 -11.92
CA VAL A 146 -8.84 9.90 -10.65
C VAL A 146 -7.41 9.79 -10.13
N ASP A 147 -6.66 10.89 -10.27
CA ASP A 147 -5.30 11.02 -9.76
C ASP A 147 -5.25 11.39 -8.26
N MET A 148 -4.05 11.34 -7.69
CA MET A 148 -3.78 11.67 -6.28
C MET A 148 -4.21 13.09 -5.92
N ALA A 149 -3.98 14.06 -6.81
CA ALA A 149 -4.36 15.45 -6.61
C ALA A 149 -5.88 15.63 -6.49
N ARG A 150 -6.66 14.88 -7.29
CA ARG A 150 -8.12 14.87 -7.24
C ARG A 150 -8.64 14.20 -5.98
N LEU A 151 -8.00 13.11 -5.53
CA LEU A 151 -8.32 12.50 -4.23
C LEU A 151 -8.08 13.49 -3.08
N LEU A 152 -6.93 14.17 -3.06
CA LEU A 152 -6.58 15.14 -2.02
C LEU A 152 -7.61 16.27 -1.92
N LYS A 153 -8.09 16.79 -3.07
CA LYS A 153 -9.18 17.78 -3.10
C LYS A 153 -10.48 17.25 -2.50
N SER A 154 -10.81 15.98 -2.73
CA SER A 154 -11.98 15.32 -2.15
C SER A 154 -11.85 15.16 -0.63
N THR A 155 -10.66 14.77 -0.16
CA THR A 155 -10.36 14.56 1.27
C THR A 155 -10.69 15.78 2.13
N MET A 156 -10.51 17.00 1.64
CA MET A 156 -10.85 18.22 2.40
C MET A 156 -12.34 18.35 2.74
N ARG A 157 -13.23 17.63 2.04
CA ARG A 157 -14.67 17.56 2.32
C ARG A 157 -15.05 16.42 3.25
N LEU A 158 -14.11 15.52 3.56
CA LEU A 158 -14.33 14.36 4.41
C LEU A 158 -14.08 14.65 5.89
N ARG A 159 -13.73 15.89 6.25
CA ARG A 159 -13.40 16.32 7.62
C ARG A 159 -12.38 15.36 8.29
N PRO A 160 -11.20 15.14 7.69
CA PRO A 160 -10.17 14.28 8.27
C PRO A 160 -9.53 14.93 9.51
N ASP A 161 -9.20 14.13 10.51
CA ASP A 161 -8.26 14.52 11.57
C ASP A 161 -6.82 14.20 11.17
N ARG A 162 -6.64 13.11 10.40
CA ARG A 162 -5.35 12.66 9.86
C ARG A 162 -5.47 12.35 8.38
N ILE A 163 -4.57 12.92 7.57
CA ILE A 163 -4.45 12.60 6.15
C ILE A 163 -3.17 11.80 5.97
N ILE A 164 -3.29 10.59 5.44
CA ILE A 164 -2.17 9.71 5.10
C ILE A 164 -2.10 9.65 3.58
N VAL A 165 -0.94 10.01 3.03
CA VAL A 165 -0.65 9.84 1.60
C VAL A 165 0.41 8.76 1.50
N GLY A 166 0.07 7.62 0.89
CA GLY A 166 0.95 6.45 0.85
C GLY A 166 2.27 6.74 0.14
N GLU A 167 2.19 7.38 -1.01
CA GLU A 167 3.34 7.98 -1.66
C GLU A 167 2.96 9.22 -2.45
N VAL A 168 3.89 10.17 -2.54
CA VAL A 168 3.78 11.35 -3.39
C VAL A 168 4.76 11.17 -4.53
N ARG A 169 4.23 11.03 -5.73
CA ARG A 169 4.96 10.99 -7.00
C ARG A 169 4.32 12.04 -7.89
N ASP A 170 5.01 13.17 -8.02
CA ASP A 170 4.68 14.33 -8.86
C ASP A 170 3.29 14.98 -8.67
#